data_AF-A0A7K7IJQ2-F1
#
_entry.id   AF-A0A7K7IJQ2-F1
#
_cell.length_a   1.000
_cell.length_b   1.000
_cell.length_c   1.000
_cell.angle_alpha   90.00
_cell.angle_beta   90.00
_cell.angle_gamma   90.00
#
_symmetry.space_group_name_H-M   'P 1'
#
loop_
_entity.id
_entity.type
_entity.pdbx_description
1 polymer ?
#
loop_
_entity_poly.entity_id
_entity_poly.type
_entity_poly.pdbx_seq_one_letter_code
_entity_poly.pdbx_strand_id
1 'polypeptide(L)'
;NMNFLPGIWWSLPLVLVWATPPVTSSWWYMGAVGSSRVMCDNVPGLVSRQRQLCRRHPEAMLSIGRGVAAWTAECQHQFRRHRWDCNALERGQRLLGRVLLRSSRESAFVHAISSAGVVFAITRACSQGELKSCSCDPKKKGSAKDSKGHFDWGGCSDNIDYGIKFARAFVDAKERKGKDARALMNLHNNRAGRKAVKRFLKQECKCHGVSGSCTLRTCWLAMADFRKTGDYLWKKYNGAIQVVMNQDGTGFTVANKKFKKPTKNDLVYFESSPDYCIRDRDVGSLGTAGRVCNQTSRGMDSCEVMCCGRGYDTSRVSRMTKCECKFHWCCAVRCQDCLEVVDIHTCKAPKSAAWVSRT
;
A
#
# COMPACT_ATOMS: atom_id res chain seq x y z
N ASN A 1 75.67 -4.64 -15.41
CA ASN A 1 75.03 -3.53 -16.15
C ASN A 1 73.54 -3.62 -16.05
N MET A 2 72.93 -2.63 -15.35
CA MET A 2 71.64 -1.95 -15.60
C MET A 2 70.42 -2.79 -16.01
N ASN A 3 69.19 -2.59 -15.54
CA ASN A 3 68.58 -1.76 -14.50
C ASN A 3 67.09 -2.19 -14.47
N PHE A 4 66.50 -2.21 -13.27
CA PHE A 4 65.11 -1.88 -12.90
C PHE A 4 63.94 -2.17 -13.86
N LEU A 5 62.94 -2.88 -13.33
CA LEU A 5 61.59 -2.31 -13.14
C LEU A 5 60.90 -2.96 -11.90
N PRO A 6 60.42 -2.16 -10.93
CA PRO A 6 59.70 -2.61 -9.74
C PRO A 6 58.17 -2.49 -9.91
N GLY A 7 57.40 -3.16 -9.06
CA GLY A 7 56.00 -2.77 -8.81
C GLY A 7 54.94 -3.83 -9.10
N ILE A 8 55.09 -5.03 -8.54
CA ILE A 8 53.92 -5.81 -8.10
C ILE A 8 53.64 -5.33 -6.66
N TRP A 9 52.40 -5.45 -6.21
CA TRP A 9 51.86 -5.09 -4.89
C TRP A 9 51.27 -3.66 -4.86
N TRP A 10 50.02 -3.55 -4.37
CA TRP A 10 49.19 -2.33 -4.16
C TRP A 10 48.00 -2.06 -5.09
N SER A 11 47.34 -3.08 -5.62
CA SER A 11 46.00 -2.87 -6.22
C SER A 11 45.03 -4.02 -5.96
N LEU A 12 44.75 -4.29 -4.68
CA LEU A 12 43.73 -5.29 -4.32
C LEU A 12 42.99 -5.04 -2.97
N PRO A 13 42.70 -3.78 -2.58
CA PRO A 13 41.46 -3.58 -1.80
C PRO A 13 40.66 -2.32 -2.14
N LEU A 14 40.58 -1.88 -3.40
CA LEU A 14 39.77 -0.70 -3.78
C LEU A 14 38.63 -0.95 -4.78
N VAL A 15 38.47 -2.19 -5.27
CA VAL A 15 37.39 -2.53 -6.22
C VAL A 15 36.15 -3.14 -5.54
N LEU A 16 36.22 -3.48 -4.24
CA LEU A 16 35.08 -4.06 -3.51
C LEU A 16 34.07 -3.05 -2.95
N VAL A 17 34.27 -1.74 -3.15
CA VAL A 17 33.34 -0.70 -2.64
C VAL A 17 32.33 -0.23 -3.69
N TRP A 18 32.48 -0.60 -4.96
CA TRP A 18 31.63 -0.10 -6.07
C TRP A 18 30.62 -1.11 -6.61
N ALA A 19 30.50 -2.28 -5.97
CA ALA A 19 29.55 -3.31 -6.34
C ALA A 19 28.64 -3.73 -5.17
N THR A 20 28.37 -2.84 -4.21
CA THR A 20 27.17 -3.01 -3.40
C THR A 20 25.98 -2.57 -4.27
N PRO A 21 25.08 -3.48 -4.69
CA PRO A 21 23.82 -3.03 -5.29
C PRO A 21 23.16 -2.04 -4.33
N PRO A 22 22.53 -0.96 -4.81
CA PRO A 22 21.71 -0.11 -3.95
C PRO A 22 20.66 -1.03 -3.34
N VAL A 23 20.81 -1.31 -2.03
CA VAL A 23 19.94 -2.24 -1.33
C VAL A 23 18.54 -1.63 -1.32
N THR A 24 17.69 -2.12 -2.21
CA THR A 24 16.26 -1.82 -2.19
C THR A 24 15.70 -2.56 -0.98
N SER A 25 15.60 -1.79 0.10
CA SER A 25 15.02 -2.14 1.39
C SER A 25 15.94 -2.84 2.39
N SER A 26 16.12 -2.17 3.54
CA SER A 26 16.77 -2.67 4.75
C SER A 26 16.00 -3.80 5.46
N TRP A 27 14.96 -4.38 4.82
CA TRP A 27 14.15 -5.46 5.39
C TRP A 27 14.81 -6.84 5.30
N TRP A 28 15.75 -7.03 4.36
CA TRP A 28 16.52 -8.28 4.23
C TRP A 28 17.42 -8.57 5.43
N TYR A 29 17.78 -7.56 6.24
CA TYR A 29 18.55 -7.75 7.48
C TYR A 29 17.73 -8.33 8.65
N MET A 30 16.40 -8.47 8.53
CA MET A 30 15.56 -8.91 9.66
C MET A 30 15.70 -10.40 10.01
N GLY A 31 16.30 -11.22 9.14
CA GLY A 31 16.55 -12.64 9.40
C GLY A 31 17.92 -12.95 10.05
N ALA A 32 18.87 -12.01 10.02
CA ALA A 32 20.28 -12.28 10.36
C ALA A 32 20.74 -11.73 11.72
N VAL A 33 19.95 -10.84 12.35
CA VAL A 33 20.33 -10.22 13.63
C VAL A 33 19.68 -11.00 14.77
N GLY A 34 20.46 -11.83 15.47
CA GLY A 34 20.01 -12.72 16.56
C GLY A 34 19.39 -12.04 17.80
N SER A 35 19.13 -10.73 17.77
CA SER A 35 18.41 -10.01 18.82
C SER A 35 17.28 -9.18 18.24
N SER A 36 16.05 -9.57 18.55
CA SER A 36 14.82 -8.83 18.24
C SER A 36 14.85 -7.37 18.69
N ARG A 37 15.57 -7.08 19.78
CA ARG A 37 15.75 -5.74 20.33
C ARG A 37 16.59 -4.85 19.40
N VAL A 38 17.69 -5.39 18.88
CA VAL A 38 18.58 -4.69 17.93
C VAL A 38 17.85 -4.44 16.60
N MET A 39 17.08 -5.42 16.12
CA MET A 39 16.24 -5.25 14.93
C MET A 39 15.24 -4.08 15.09
N CYS A 40 14.49 -4.06 16.19
CA CYS A 40 13.48 -3.02 16.45
C CYS A 40 14.05 -1.60 16.58
N ASP A 41 15.28 -1.47 17.07
CA ASP A 41 15.91 -0.16 17.26
C ASP A 41 16.42 0.41 15.94
N ASN A 42 16.81 -0.45 15.01
CA ASN A 42 17.35 -0.11 13.70
C ASN A 42 16.30 0.10 12.60
N VAL A 43 15.01 -0.18 12.85
CA VAL A 43 13.95 0.09 11.86
C VAL A 43 13.77 1.61 11.69
N PRO A 44 14.04 2.19 10.50
CA PRO A 44 13.92 3.63 10.29
C PRO A 44 12.48 4.12 10.44
N GLY A 45 12.31 5.27 11.09
CA GLY A 45 11.02 5.97 11.19
C GLY A 45 10.08 5.48 12.29
N LEU A 46 10.41 4.41 13.04
CA LEU A 46 9.60 4.03 14.21
C LEU A 46 9.70 5.08 15.33
N VAL A 47 8.57 5.37 15.98
CA VAL A 47 8.53 6.16 17.22
C VAL A 47 8.73 5.29 18.46
N SER A 48 9.08 5.87 19.60
CA SER A 48 9.39 5.13 20.84
C SER A 48 8.30 4.12 21.25
N ARG A 49 7.02 4.49 21.11
CA ARG A 49 5.89 3.60 21.39
C ARG A 49 5.79 2.44 20.40
N GLN A 50 6.14 2.64 19.13
CA GLN A 50 6.19 1.57 18.14
C GLN A 50 7.38 0.65 18.40
N ARG A 51 8.56 1.18 18.77
CA ARG A 51 9.71 0.36 19.20
C ARG A 51 9.37 -0.52 20.41
N GLN A 52 8.62 0.00 21.38
CA GLN A 52 8.16 -0.80 22.52
C GLN A 52 7.18 -1.91 22.12
N LEU A 53 6.32 -1.68 21.13
CA LEU A 53 5.44 -2.72 20.58
C LEU A 53 6.23 -3.76 19.79
N CYS A 54 7.19 -3.32 18.98
CA CYS A 54 8.11 -4.16 18.23
C CYS A 54 8.88 -5.11 19.17
N ARG A 55 9.47 -4.58 20.25
CA ARG A 55 10.22 -5.39 21.23
C ARG A 55 9.33 -6.44 21.94
N ARG A 56 8.04 -6.17 22.10
CA ARG A 56 7.07 -7.10 22.71
C ARG A 56 6.54 -8.15 21.72
N HIS A 57 6.49 -7.81 20.44
CA HIS A 57 5.95 -8.65 19.37
C HIS A 57 6.88 -8.61 18.15
N PRO A 58 8.12 -9.11 18.25
CA PRO A 58 9.09 -8.98 17.16
C PRO A 58 8.69 -9.79 15.93
N GLU A 59 8.05 -10.95 16.11
CA GLU A 59 7.48 -11.76 15.04
C GLU A 59 6.41 -11.01 14.23
N ALA A 60 5.67 -10.09 14.86
CA ALA A 60 4.65 -9.30 14.19
C ALA A 60 5.25 -8.31 13.18
N MET A 61 6.52 -7.92 13.34
CA MET A 61 7.18 -6.97 12.43
C MET A 61 7.43 -7.55 11.05
N LEU A 62 7.75 -8.84 10.96
CA LEU A 62 7.89 -9.53 9.67
C LEU A 62 6.56 -9.52 8.91
N SER A 63 5.46 -9.78 9.61
CA SER A 63 4.11 -9.71 9.04
C SER A 63 3.71 -8.28 8.69
N ILE A 64 4.05 -7.28 9.51
CA ILE A 64 3.88 -5.86 9.15
C ILE A 64 4.63 -5.54 7.86
N GLY A 65 5.87 -6.02 7.68
CA GLY A 65 6.65 -5.84 6.45
C GLY A 65 5.93 -6.37 5.19
N ARG A 66 5.39 -7.60 5.26
CA ARG A 66 4.52 -8.15 4.19
C ARG A 66 3.27 -7.30 3.97
N GLY A 67 2.66 -6.78 5.04
CA GLY A 67 1.56 -5.84 4.98
C GLY A 67 1.93 -4.53 4.26
N VAL A 68 3.14 -4.01 4.49
CA VAL A 68 3.67 -2.83 3.80
C VAL A 68 3.79 -3.05 2.31
N ALA A 69 4.37 -4.17 1.89
CA ALA A 69 4.46 -4.53 0.48
C ALA A 69 3.05 -4.65 -0.15
N ALA A 70 2.13 -5.35 0.52
CA ALA A 70 0.77 -5.54 0.03
C ALA A 70 0.00 -4.22 -0.15
N TRP A 71 0.03 -3.32 0.83
CA TRP A 71 -0.70 -2.06 0.70
C TRP A 71 -0.04 -1.07 -0.25
N THR A 72 1.30 -1.08 -0.36
CA THR A 72 2.02 -0.22 -1.32
C THR A 72 1.69 -0.63 -2.75
N ALA A 73 1.75 -1.94 -3.04
CA ALA A 73 1.35 -2.49 -4.33
C ALA A 73 -0.11 -2.16 -4.67
N GLU A 74 -1.00 -2.22 -3.67
CA GLU A 74 -2.41 -1.85 -3.86
C GLU A 74 -2.60 -0.35 -4.10
N CYS A 75 -1.85 0.50 -3.40
CA CYS A 75 -1.87 1.94 -3.64
C CYS A 75 -1.40 2.29 -5.06
N GLN A 76 -0.27 1.74 -5.49
CA GLN A 76 0.23 1.87 -6.86
C GLN A 76 -0.79 1.34 -7.87
N HIS A 77 -1.44 0.20 -7.57
CA HIS A 77 -2.48 -0.33 -8.42
C HIS A 77 -3.63 0.67 -8.61
N GLN A 78 -4.19 1.22 -7.52
CA GLN A 78 -5.31 2.16 -7.60
C GLN A 78 -4.92 3.46 -8.33
N PHE A 79 -3.69 3.94 -8.13
CA PHE A 79 -3.19 5.19 -8.69
C PHE A 79 -2.43 5.06 -10.03
N ARG A 80 -2.32 3.87 -10.62
CA ARG A 80 -1.52 3.59 -11.85
C ARG A 80 -1.81 4.52 -13.03
N ARG A 81 -3.04 5.05 -13.10
CA ARG A 81 -3.55 5.94 -14.17
C ARG A 81 -3.62 7.43 -13.77
N HIS A 82 -3.06 7.81 -12.61
CA HIS A 82 -3.12 9.16 -12.07
C HIS A 82 -1.75 9.82 -12.11
N ARG A 83 -1.70 11.16 -12.11
CA ARG A 83 -0.45 11.96 -12.07
C ARG A 83 0.42 11.65 -10.84
N TRP A 84 -0.21 11.46 -9.69
CA TRP A 84 0.42 10.86 -8.52
C TRP A 84 0.15 9.36 -8.53
N ASP A 85 1.19 8.54 -8.62
CA ASP A 85 1.13 7.08 -8.86
C ASP A 85 1.51 6.25 -7.62
N CYS A 86 1.62 6.90 -6.45
CA CYS A 86 2.04 6.29 -5.19
C CYS A 86 3.51 5.81 -5.12
N ASN A 87 4.32 6.01 -6.17
CA ASN A 87 5.73 5.55 -6.20
C ASN A 87 6.69 6.41 -5.37
N ALA A 88 6.28 7.63 -4.99
CA ALA A 88 7.07 8.48 -4.10
C ALA A 88 7.35 7.82 -2.73
N LEU A 89 6.53 6.82 -2.35
CA LEU A 89 6.64 6.10 -1.09
C LEU A 89 7.77 5.06 -1.06
N GLU A 90 8.17 4.51 -2.21
CA GLU A 90 9.27 3.53 -2.29
C GLU A 90 10.65 4.19 -2.28
N ARG A 91 10.79 5.36 -2.93
CA ARG A 91 12.08 6.07 -3.08
C ARG A 91 12.47 6.88 -1.85
N GLY A 92 11.51 7.25 -1.01
CA GLY A 92 11.74 7.92 0.26
C GLY A 92 11.58 6.92 1.39
N GLN A 93 12.65 6.64 2.13
CA GLN A 93 12.71 5.79 3.33
C GLN A 93 11.86 6.38 4.49
N ARG A 94 10.55 6.51 4.25
CA ARG A 94 9.54 7.19 5.07
C ARG A 94 8.22 6.42 5.10
N LEU A 95 8.22 5.12 4.76
CA LEU A 95 7.03 4.24 4.87
C LEU A 95 6.48 4.15 6.29
N LEU A 96 7.32 4.41 7.30
CA LEU A 96 6.96 4.57 8.71
C LEU A 96 7.16 6.03 9.20
N GLY A 97 7.64 6.92 8.30
CA GLY A 97 7.90 8.37 8.43
C GLY A 97 6.70 9.24 8.02
N ARG A 98 6.79 10.58 8.08
CA ARG A 98 5.66 11.48 7.70
C ARG A 98 5.38 11.23 6.21
N VAL A 99 4.32 10.48 5.94
CA VAL A 99 4.13 9.75 4.68
C VAL A 99 3.90 10.71 3.51
N LEU A 100 3.23 11.83 3.75
CA LEU A 100 3.17 13.01 2.88
C LEU A 100 3.15 14.26 3.77
N LEU A 101 3.85 15.32 3.35
CA LEU A 101 3.96 16.56 4.14
C LEU A 101 2.68 17.40 4.11
N ARG A 102 1.80 17.15 3.14
CA ARG A 102 0.52 17.85 2.95
C ARG A 102 -0.66 16.96 3.36
N SER A 103 -1.66 17.57 3.98
CA SER A 103 -2.91 16.92 4.40
C SER A 103 -3.90 16.81 3.24
N SER A 104 -3.41 16.23 2.13
CA SER A 104 -4.13 16.12 0.87
C SER A 104 -5.05 14.90 0.81
N ARG A 105 -5.82 14.81 -0.27
CA ARG A 105 -6.68 13.65 -0.53
C ARG A 105 -5.89 12.36 -0.68
N GLU A 106 -4.71 12.41 -1.30
CA GLU A 106 -3.83 11.25 -1.47
C GLU A 106 -3.29 10.78 -0.13
N SER A 107 -2.92 11.73 0.75
CA SER A 107 -2.51 11.42 2.14
C SER A 107 -3.62 10.70 2.91
N ALA A 108 -4.87 11.16 2.79
CA ALA A 108 -6.01 10.51 3.41
C ALA A 108 -6.17 9.05 2.97
N PHE A 109 -6.00 8.77 1.68
CA PHE A 109 -6.02 7.40 1.16
C PHE A 109 -4.85 6.57 1.68
N VAL A 110 -3.63 7.10 1.66
CA VAL A 110 -2.43 6.39 2.13
C VAL A 110 -2.55 6.00 3.60
N HIS A 111 -3.03 6.90 4.46
CA HIS A 111 -3.30 6.60 5.87
C HIS A 111 -4.34 5.48 6.04
N ALA A 112 -5.41 5.51 5.25
CA ALA A 112 -6.43 4.45 5.27
C ALA A 112 -5.89 3.10 4.79
N ILE A 113 -5.28 3.04 3.59
CA ILE A 113 -4.82 1.79 2.99
C ILE A 113 -3.63 1.18 3.77
N SER A 114 -2.74 2.01 4.31
CA SER A 114 -1.63 1.52 5.16
C SER A 114 -2.13 0.94 6.48
N SER A 115 -3.07 1.61 7.15
CA SER A 115 -3.67 1.05 8.37
C SER A 115 -4.49 -0.21 8.08
N ALA A 116 -5.14 -0.29 6.91
CA ALA A 116 -5.81 -1.50 6.44
C ALA A 116 -4.81 -2.64 6.18
N GLY A 117 -3.67 -2.34 5.55
CA GLY A 117 -2.60 -3.30 5.28
C GLY A 117 -2.04 -3.95 6.54
N VAL A 118 -1.84 -3.17 7.62
CA VAL A 118 -1.41 -3.72 8.92
C VAL A 118 -2.48 -4.64 9.51
N VAL A 119 -3.77 -4.28 9.45
CA VAL A 119 -4.86 -5.16 9.90
C VAL A 119 -4.87 -6.46 9.12
N PHE A 120 -4.79 -6.36 7.79
CA PHE A 120 -4.83 -7.51 6.90
C PHE A 120 -3.67 -8.47 7.18
N ALA A 121 -2.44 -7.95 7.28
CA ALA A 121 -1.27 -8.79 7.47
C ALA A 121 -1.22 -9.45 8.86
N ILE A 122 -1.55 -8.71 9.92
CA ILE A 122 -1.57 -9.27 11.28
C ILE A 122 -2.68 -10.31 11.42
N THR A 123 -3.87 -10.03 10.91
CA THR A 123 -5.00 -10.98 10.98
C THR A 123 -4.66 -12.27 10.23
N ARG A 124 -4.04 -12.16 9.04
CA ARG A 124 -3.62 -13.31 8.23
C ARG A 124 -2.54 -14.13 8.94
N ALA A 125 -1.55 -13.46 9.52
CA ALA A 125 -0.48 -14.14 10.26
C ALA A 125 -1.01 -14.88 11.50
N CYS A 126 -2.02 -14.31 12.19
CA CYS A 126 -2.71 -14.98 13.29
C CYS A 126 -3.45 -16.25 12.82
N SER A 127 -4.17 -16.20 11.70
CA SER A 127 -4.91 -17.37 11.21
C SER A 127 -4.03 -18.44 10.59
N GLN A 128 -2.83 -18.07 10.13
CA GLN A 128 -1.80 -19.00 9.67
C GLN A 128 -0.96 -19.59 10.82
N GLY A 129 -1.16 -19.15 12.06
CA GLY A 129 -0.39 -19.63 13.22
C GLY A 129 1.06 -19.12 13.26
N GLU A 130 1.39 -18.07 12.50
CA GLU A 130 2.75 -17.50 12.44
C GLU A 130 3.08 -16.65 13.67
N LEU A 131 2.06 -16.15 14.39
CA LEU A 131 2.21 -15.28 15.56
C LEU A 131 1.77 -16.01 16.83
N LYS A 132 2.65 -16.11 17.82
CA LYS A 132 2.34 -16.73 19.12
C LYS A 132 1.35 -15.93 19.96
N SER A 133 1.26 -14.62 19.72
CA SER A 133 0.45 -13.69 20.51
C SER A 133 -1.04 -13.67 20.14
N CYS A 134 -1.47 -14.46 19.16
CA CYS A 134 -2.85 -14.55 18.70
C CYS A 134 -3.16 -15.92 18.10
N SER A 135 -4.44 -16.14 17.84
CA SER A 135 -5.00 -17.34 17.24
C SER A 135 -6.17 -16.99 16.33
N CYS A 136 -6.77 -18.01 15.70
CA CYS A 136 -8.12 -17.94 15.13
C CYS A 136 -9.12 -17.34 16.14
N ASP A 137 -10.22 -16.76 15.64
CA ASP A 137 -11.25 -16.13 16.46
C ASP A 137 -11.88 -17.15 17.43
N PRO A 138 -11.66 -17.02 18.75
CA PRO A 138 -12.16 -17.99 19.73
C PRO A 138 -13.69 -17.96 19.87
N LYS A 139 -14.35 -16.91 19.36
CA LYS A 139 -15.81 -16.73 19.43
C LYS A 139 -16.57 -17.52 18.37
N LYS A 140 -15.88 -18.14 17.41
CA LYS A 140 -16.46 -18.88 16.29
C LYS A 140 -16.28 -20.38 16.51
N LYS A 141 -17.10 -20.92 17.42
CA LYS A 141 -17.10 -22.34 17.83
C LYS A 141 -18.54 -22.84 17.98
N GLY A 142 -18.74 -24.15 17.86
CA GLY A 142 -20.05 -24.79 17.95
C GLY A 142 -20.93 -24.55 16.71
N SER A 143 -22.23 -24.73 16.86
CA SER A 143 -23.19 -24.63 15.74
C SER A 143 -23.81 -23.22 15.62
N ALA A 144 -24.16 -22.83 14.40
CA ALA A 144 -24.86 -21.59 14.08
C ALA A 144 -25.82 -21.79 12.89
N LYS A 145 -26.56 -20.73 12.53
CA LYS A 145 -27.55 -20.74 11.45
C LYS A 145 -27.42 -19.49 10.58
N ASP A 146 -27.53 -19.66 9.28
CA ASP A 146 -27.67 -18.57 8.30
C ASP A 146 -28.89 -18.80 7.39
N SER A 147 -29.04 -18.00 6.33
CA SER A 147 -30.16 -18.10 5.37
C SER A 147 -30.24 -19.44 4.62
N LYS A 148 -29.16 -20.22 4.56
CA LYS A 148 -29.08 -21.54 3.93
C LYS A 148 -29.26 -22.70 4.93
N GLY A 149 -29.52 -22.42 6.21
CA GLY A 149 -29.76 -23.43 7.25
C GLY A 149 -28.68 -23.50 8.32
N HIS A 150 -28.64 -24.59 9.07
CA HIS A 150 -27.64 -24.81 10.12
C HIS A 150 -26.26 -25.09 9.53
N PHE A 151 -25.22 -24.79 10.30
CA PHE A 151 -23.83 -25.11 10.01
C PHE A 151 -23.02 -25.16 11.30
N ASP A 152 -21.88 -25.82 11.26
CA ASP A 152 -20.92 -25.80 12.36
C ASP A 152 -19.78 -24.84 12.06
N TRP A 153 -19.37 -24.08 13.07
CA TRP A 153 -18.12 -23.34 13.01
C TRP A 153 -16.96 -24.34 13.05
N GLY A 154 -16.08 -24.25 12.07
CA GLY A 154 -14.85 -25.05 12.03
C GLY A 154 -13.78 -24.39 11.17
N GLY A 155 -12.63 -25.03 11.06
CA GLY A 155 -11.44 -24.40 10.47
C GLY A 155 -10.95 -23.21 11.31
N CYS A 156 -10.34 -22.22 10.66
CA CYS A 156 -9.78 -21.05 11.32
C CYS A 156 -10.51 -19.78 10.87
N SER A 157 -11.36 -19.25 11.75
CA SER A 157 -11.96 -17.92 11.52
C SER A 157 -10.94 -16.82 11.78
N ASP A 158 -10.78 -15.89 10.84
CA ASP A 158 -9.87 -14.76 10.94
C ASP A 158 -10.25 -13.82 12.11
N ASN A 159 -9.33 -13.65 13.07
CA ASN A 159 -9.53 -12.76 14.23
C ASN A 159 -9.27 -11.29 13.88
N ILE A 160 -10.17 -10.73 13.06
CA ILE A 160 -10.05 -9.35 12.57
C ILE A 160 -10.01 -8.31 13.70
N ASP A 161 -10.69 -8.56 14.82
CA ASP A 161 -10.75 -7.63 15.95
C ASP A 161 -9.38 -7.52 16.64
N TYR A 162 -8.63 -8.62 16.74
CA TYR A 162 -7.24 -8.59 17.19
C TYR A 162 -6.37 -7.75 16.25
N GLY A 163 -6.46 -7.99 14.93
CA GLY A 163 -5.72 -7.23 13.93
C GLY A 163 -6.02 -5.73 13.98
N ILE A 164 -7.30 -5.34 14.16
CA ILE A 164 -7.71 -3.94 14.34
C ILE A 164 -7.12 -3.35 15.61
N LYS A 165 -7.15 -4.08 16.74
CA LYS A 165 -6.59 -3.62 18.01
C LYS A 165 -5.08 -3.40 17.91
N PHE A 166 -4.37 -4.34 17.31
CA PHE A 166 -2.94 -4.24 17.08
C PHE A 166 -2.60 -3.06 16.15
N ALA A 167 -3.25 -2.97 14.98
CA ALA A 167 -3.02 -1.90 14.02
C ALA A 167 -3.33 -0.52 14.62
N ARG A 168 -4.39 -0.40 15.43
CA ARG A 168 -4.67 0.83 16.18
C ARG A 168 -3.54 1.16 17.15
N ALA A 169 -3.04 0.20 17.91
CA ALA A 169 -1.95 0.45 18.85
C ALA A 169 -0.63 0.83 18.15
N PHE A 170 -0.36 0.26 16.98
CA PHE A 170 0.89 0.43 16.24
C PHE A 170 0.89 1.64 15.29
N VAL A 171 -0.12 1.75 14.42
CA VAL A 171 -0.18 2.83 13.40
C VAL A 171 -0.50 4.17 14.07
N ASP A 172 -1.45 4.20 14.99
CA ASP A 172 -1.85 5.46 15.65
C ASP A 172 -0.83 5.91 16.72
N ALA A 173 0.16 5.08 17.09
CA ALA A 173 1.19 5.44 18.08
C ALA A 173 2.04 6.64 17.65
N LYS A 174 2.08 6.92 16.35
CA LYS A 174 2.80 8.03 15.76
C LYS A 174 2.05 9.36 15.88
N GLU A 175 0.73 9.30 15.89
CA GLU A 175 -0.11 10.49 15.95
C GLU A 175 -0.12 11.01 17.39
N ARG A 176 0.60 12.12 17.65
CA ARG A 176 0.60 12.75 18.98
C ARG A 176 -0.82 13.24 19.25
N LYS A 177 -1.43 12.75 20.34
CA LYS A 177 -2.72 13.24 20.82
C LYS A 177 -2.52 14.68 21.34
N GLY A 178 -2.84 15.65 20.50
CA GLY A 178 -2.83 17.09 20.78
C GLY A 178 -3.82 17.81 19.85
N LYS A 179 -3.90 19.14 19.92
CA LYS A 179 -4.76 19.97 19.04
C LYS A 179 -4.25 20.08 17.60
N ASP A 180 -3.49 19.10 17.11
CA ASP A 180 -2.97 19.09 15.73
C ASP A 180 -4.05 18.53 14.78
N ALA A 181 -4.52 19.40 13.88
CA ALA A 181 -5.49 19.07 12.85
C ALA A 181 -5.08 17.83 12.03
N ARG A 182 -3.79 17.75 11.68
CA ARG A 182 -3.26 16.65 10.87
C ARG A 182 -3.34 15.32 11.60
N ALA A 183 -2.99 15.29 12.88
CA ALA A 183 -3.09 14.08 13.69
C ALA A 183 -4.54 13.56 13.76
N LEU A 184 -5.51 14.48 13.90
CA LEU A 184 -6.93 14.12 13.93
C LEU A 184 -7.41 13.53 12.60
N MET A 185 -7.01 14.12 11.46
CA MET A 185 -7.26 13.57 10.12
C MET A 185 -6.69 12.16 9.98
N ASN A 186 -5.41 11.99 10.33
CA ASN A 186 -4.71 10.71 10.22
C ASN A 186 -5.42 9.63 11.05
N LEU A 187 -5.77 9.93 12.30
CA LEU A 187 -6.50 9.00 13.18
C LEU A 187 -7.88 8.62 12.60
N HIS A 188 -8.59 9.55 11.98
CA HIS A 188 -9.87 9.29 11.33
C HIS A 188 -9.70 8.38 10.10
N ASN A 189 -8.77 8.71 9.21
CA ASN A 189 -8.53 7.95 7.98
C ASN A 189 -7.96 6.55 8.28
N ASN A 190 -7.03 6.43 9.23
CA ASN A 190 -6.54 5.14 9.72
C ASN A 190 -7.72 4.26 10.21
N ARG A 191 -8.65 4.84 10.98
CA ARG A 191 -9.85 4.14 11.46
C ARG A 191 -10.75 3.69 10.32
N ALA A 192 -10.98 4.53 9.31
CA ALA A 192 -11.76 4.18 8.13
C ALA A 192 -11.12 2.98 7.40
N GLY A 193 -9.80 2.99 7.24
CA GLY A 193 -9.01 1.88 6.69
C GLY A 193 -9.19 0.57 7.44
N ARG A 194 -9.02 0.57 8.77
CA ARG A 194 -9.21 -0.63 9.60
C ARG A 194 -10.61 -1.21 9.49
N LYS A 195 -11.64 -0.35 9.44
CA LYS A 195 -13.02 -0.77 9.25
C LYS A 195 -13.31 -1.32 7.86
N ALA A 196 -12.61 -0.82 6.84
CA ALA A 196 -12.76 -1.32 5.47
C ALA A 196 -12.41 -2.80 5.37
N VAL A 197 -11.34 -3.26 6.02
CA VAL A 197 -10.98 -4.71 6.04
C VAL A 197 -12.10 -5.53 6.68
N LYS A 198 -12.59 -5.09 7.85
CA LYS A 198 -13.69 -5.78 8.57
C LYS A 198 -14.98 -5.85 7.76
N ARG A 199 -15.27 -4.84 6.94
CA ARG A 199 -16.46 -4.79 6.08
C ARG A 199 -16.52 -5.95 5.08
N PHE A 200 -15.36 -6.42 4.61
CA PHE A 200 -15.27 -7.49 3.60
C PHE A 200 -14.94 -8.86 4.19
N LEU A 201 -15.09 -9.03 5.50
CA LEU A 201 -15.07 -10.35 6.12
C LEU A 201 -16.27 -11.14 5.61
N LYS A 202 -16.02 -12.32 5.03
CA LYS A 202 -17.05 -13.19 4.46
C LYS A 202 -17.10 -14.51 5.20
N GLN A 203 -18.30 -15.07 5.35
CA GLN A 203 -18.45 -16.45 5.77
C GLN A 203 -18.20 -17.35 4.55
N GLU A 204 -17.18 -18.19 4.65
CA GLU A 204 -16.91 -19.26 3.71
C GLU A 204 -17.33 -20.58 4.33
N CYS A 205 -17.80 -21.51 3.49
CA CYS A 205 -18.27 -22.81 3.94
C CYS A 205 -17.75 -23.92 3.03
N LYS A 206 -17.44 -25.07 3.63
CA LYS A 206 -17.25 -26.34 2.93
C LYS A 206 -18.44 -27.24 3.19
N CYS A 207 -18.92 -27.89 2.14
CA CYS A 207 -20.02 -28.84 2.20
C CYS A 207 -19.46 -30.26 2.28
N HIS A 208 -20.05 -31.07 3.16
CA HIS A 208 -19.55 -32.42 3.49
C HIS A 208 -20.58 -33.52 3.21
N GLY A 209 -21.73 -33.20 2.61
CA GLY A 209 -22.75 -34.20 2.28
C GLY A 209 -22.38 -35.07 1.08
N VAL A 210 -23.08 -36.21 0.95
CA VAL A 210 -22.91 -37.18 -0.14
C VAL A 210 -23.03 -36.47 -1.50
N SER A 211 -22.12 -36.79 -2.42
CA SER A 211 -22.02 -36.17 -3.76
C SER A 211 -21.88 -34.65 -3.76
N GLY A 212 -21.30 -34.06 -2.70
CA GLY A 212 -21.10 -32.60 -2.60
C GLY A 212 -22.32 -31.83 -2.11
N SER A 213 -23.33 -32.51 -1.57
CA SER A 213 -24.49 -31.85 -0.97
C SER A 213 -24.11 -31.01 0.25
N CYS A 214 -24.81 -29.89 0.45
CA CYS A 214 -24.55 -28.92 1.53
C CYS A 214 -25.46 -29.11 2.75
N THR A 215 -25.98 -30.32 2.97
CA THR A 215 -26.82 -30.65 4.14
C THR A 215 -26.05 -30.53 5.45
N LEU A 216 -24.81 -31.03 5.45
CA LEU A 216 -23.81 -30.76 6.49
C LEU A 216 -22.73 -29.85 5.89
N ARG A 217 -22.45 -28.74 6.58
CA ARG A 217 -21.41 -27.81 6.17
C ARG A 217 -20.70 -27.19 7.36
N THR A 218 -19.42 -26.95 7.16
CA THR A 218 -18.53 -26.31 8.13
C THR A 218 -18.16 -24.94 7.59
N CYS A 219 -18.33 -23.89 8.39
CA CYS A 219 -18.04 -22.52 7.96
C CYS A 219 -17.01 -21.81 8.85
N TRP A 220 -16.31 -20.84 8.27
CA TRP A 220 -15.41 -19.92 8.97
C TRP A 220 -15.55 -18.51 8.40
N LEU A 221 -15.13 -17.52 9.17
CA LEU A 221 -14.99 -16.16 8.67
C LEU A 221 -13.61 -15.97 8.06
N ALA A 222 -13.56 -15.57 6.79
CA ALA A 222 -12.32 -15.29 6.06
C ALA A 222 -12.29 -13.85 5.56
N MET A 223 -11.12 -13.21 5.65
CA MET A 223 -10.87 -11.94 4.98
C MET A 223 -10.91 -12.13 3.48
N ALA A 224 -11.64 -11.25 2.79
CA ALA A 224 -11.57 -11.18 1.34
C ALA A 224 -10.16 -10.78 0.84
N ASP A 225 -9.95 -10.94 -0.46
CA ASP A 225 -8.78 -10.42 -1.15
C ASP A 225 -8.60 -8.91 -0.85
N PHE A 226 -7.34 -8.50 -0.62
CA PHE A 226 -7.02 -7.12 -0.26
C PHE A 226 -7.43 -6.12 -1.34
N ARG A 227 -7.50 -6.53 -2.62
CA ARG A 227 -8.05 -5.73 -3.72
C ARG A 227 -9.45 -5.20 -3.43
N LYS A 228 -10.33 -6.00 -2.81
CA LYS A 228 -11.69 -5.52 -2.45
C LYS A 228 -11.65 -4.36 -1.45
N THR A 229 -10.69 -4.39 -0.53
CA THR A 229 -10.47 -3.29 0.41
C THR A 229 -9.91 -2.06 -0.31
N GLY A 230 -8.94 -2.26 -1.21
CA GLY A 230 -8.39 -1.21 -2.07
C GLY A 230 -9.46 -0.53 -2.92
N ASP A 231 -10.28 -1.29 -3.64
CA ASP A 231 -11.37 -0.78 -4.47
C ASP A 231 -12.41 0.01 -3.66
N TYR A 232 -12.69 -0.43 -2.44
CA TYR A 232 -13.60 0.28 -1.55
C TYR A 232 -13.01 1.61 -1.08
N LEU A 233 -11.76 1.60 -0.62
CA LEU A 233 -11.07 2.81 -0.20
C LEU A 233 -10.86 3.77 -1.38
N TRP A 234 -10.73 3.25 -2.60
CA TRP A 234 -10.66 4.05 -3.82
C TRP A 234 -11.97 4.81 -4.07
N LYS A 235 -13.12 4.14 -3.91
CA LYS A 235 -14.43 4.81 -3.94
C LYS A 235 -14.54 5.87 -2.85
N LYS A 236 -13.99 5.62 -1.65
CA LYS A 236 -13.96 6.60 -0.57
C LYS A 236 -13.00 7.76 -0.82
N TYR A 237 -11.93 7.55 -1.56
CA TYR A 237 -11.01 8.59 -2.01
C TYR A 237 -11.70 9.54 -3.00
N ASN A 238 -12.39 9.00 -4.01
CA ASN A 238 -13.11 9.84 -4.99
C ASN A 238 -14.20 10.70 -4.36
N GLY A 239 -14.83 10.22 -3.29
CA GLY A 239 -15.81 10.96 -2.49
C GLY A 239 -15.27 11.59 -1.21
N ALA A 240 -13.95 11.76 -1.08
CA ALA A 240 -13.35 12.31 0.14
C ALA A 240 -13.78 13.77 0.37
N ILE A 241 -13.95 14.14 1.64
CA ILE A 241 -14.53 15.42 2.04
C ILE A 241 -13.46 16.35 2.58
N GLN A 242 -13.41 17.58 2.07
CA GLN A 242 -12.54 18.61 2.63
C GLN A 242 -13.15 19.13 3.94
N VAL A 243 -12.33 19.17 4.99
CA VAL A 243 -12.74 19.56 6.34
C VAL A 243 -11.89 20.70 6.87
N VAL A 244 -12.41 21.41 7.86
CA VAL A 244 -11.73 22.45 8.64
C VAL A 244 -11.83 22.12 10.12
N MET A 245 -10.88 22.60 10.92
CA MET A 245 -10.90 22.34 12.36
C MET A 245 -12.05 23.09 13.01
N ASN A 246 -12.68 22.44 13.97
CA ASN A 246 -13.67 23.11 14.81
C ASN A 246 -12.99 24.08 15.77
N GLN A 247 -13.74 25.09 16.23
CA GLN A 247 -13.25 26.11 17.15
C GLN A 247 -12.75 25.54 18.49
N ASP A 248 -13.34 24.43 18.93
CA ASP A 248 -12.96 23.71 20.15
C ASP A 248 -11.67 22.87 20.01
N GLY A 249 -11.19 22.68 18.77
CA GLY A 249 -10.02 21.87 18.46
C GLY A 249 -10.20 20.37 18.71
N THR A 250 -11.42 19.89 18.99
CA THR A 250 -11.68 18.47 19.31
C THR A 250 -12.10 17.66 18.08
N GLY A 251 -12.53 18.35 17.02
CA GLY A 251 -13.16 17.78 15.85
C GLY A 251 -12.88 18.57 14.58
N PHE A 252 -13.55 18.14 13.51
CA PHE A 252 -13.56 18.84 12.24
C PHE A 252 -14.99 18.97 11.71
N THR A 253 -15.22 20.00 10.92
CA THR A 253 -16.47 20.29 10.22
C THR A 253 -16.20 20.37 8.72
N VAL A 254 -17.25 20.26 7.91
CA VAL A 254 -17.13 20.36 6.45
C VAL A 254 -16.66 21.76 6.07
N ALA A 255 -15.67 21.85 5.16
CA ALA A 255 -15.20 23.14 4.65
C ALA A 255 -16.31 23.86 3.87
N ASN A 256 -17.11 23.10 3.12
CA ASN A 256 -18.26 23.61 2.40
C ASN A 256 -19.56 23.01 2.97
N LYS A 257 -20.40 23.88 3.55
CA LYS A 257 -21.65 23.53 4.25
C LYS A 257 -22.71 22.87 3.36
N LYS A 258 -22.58 22.94 2.03
CA LYS A 258 -23.46 22.23 1.08
C LYS A 258 -23.23 20.71 1.10
N PHE A 259 -22.08 20.25 1.59
CA PHE A 259 -21.78 18.82 1.70
C PHE A 259 -22.26 18.23 3.02
N LYS A 260 -22.62 16.95 2.97
CA LYS A 260 -22.99 16.17 4.17
C LYS A 260 -21.77 16.00 5.09
N LYS A 261 -22.03 15.98 6.40
CA LYS A 261 -20.98 15.71 7.40
C LYS A 261 -20.34 14.34 7.16
N PRO A 262 -19.00 14.22 7.27
CA PRO A 262 -18.30 12.96 7.05
C PRO A 262 -18.70 11.91 8.10
N THR A 263 -18.91 10.68 7.64
CA THR A 263 -19.13 9.53 8.52
C THR A 263 -17.80 8.91 8.96
N LYS A 264 -17.86 7.98 9.92
CA LYS A 264 -16.68 7.23 10.40
C LYS A 264 -16.01 6.35 9.34
N ASN A 265 -16.60 6.22 8.15
CA ASN A 265 -16.11 5.38 7.05
C ASN A 265 -15.70 6.22 5.82
N ASP A 266 -15.84 7.54 5.88
CA ASP A 266 -15.44 8.44 4.81
C ASP A 266 -14.01 8.91 5.05
N LEU A 267 -13.30 9.25 3.96
CA LEU A 267 -11.98 9.85 4.04
C LEU A 267 -12.13 11.36 4.09
N VAL A 268 -11.28 12.00 4.91
CA VAL A 268 -11.27 13.45 5.09
C VAL A 268 -9.88 14.02 4.85
N TYR A 269 -9.80 15.24 4.35
CA TYR A 269 -8.56 15.95 4.09
C TYR A 269 -8.72 17.45 4.40
N PHE A 270 -7.62 18.15 4.67
CA PHE A 270 -7.64 19.58 5.01
C PHE A 270 -7.20 20.46 3.84
N GLU A 271 -6.21 20.00 3.09
CA GLU A 271 -5.51 20.81 2.09
C GLU A 271 -5.75 20.28 0.68
N SER A 272 -5.89 21.18 -0.28
CA SER A 272 -5.96 20.80 -1.70
C SER A 272 -4.69 20.05 -2.13
N SER A 273 -4.83 19.09 -3.04
CA SER A 273 -3.70 18.38 -3.62
C SER A 273 -2.76 19.36 -4.36
N PRO A 274 -1.43 19.16 -4.29
CA PRO A 274 -0.47 19.97 -5.04
C PRO A 274 -0.57 19.69 -6.54
N ASP A 275 0.12 20.50 -7.34
CA ASP A 275 0.27 20.21 -8.77
C ASP A 275 1.29 19.08 -8.99
N TYR A 276 0.79 17.88 -9.29
CA TYR A 276 1.62 16.72 -9.59
C TYR A 276 2.23 16.72 -10.99
N CYS A 277 1.95 17.72 -11.82
CA CYS A 277 2.52 17.85 -13.16
C CYS A 277 4.03 18.13 -13.12
N ILE A 278 4.47 18.93 -12.15
CA ILE A 278 5.85 19.38 -11.98
C ILE A 278 6.50 18.58 -10.87
N ARG A 279 7.79 18.29 -11.04
CA ARG A 279 8.60 17.64 -10.01
C ARG A 279 8.85 18.64 -8.88
N ASP A 280 8.45 18.26 -7.68
CA ASP A 280 8.61 19.06 -6.46
C ASP A 280 8.90 18.09 -5.31
N ARG A 281 10.11 18.21 -4.74
CA ARG A 281 10.59 17.32 -3.67
C ARG A 281 9.91 17.59 -2.34
N ASP A 282 9.45 18.80 -2.09
CA ASP A 282 8.89 19.22 -0.81
C ASP A 282 7.47 18.69 -0.65
N VAL A 283 6.70 18.65 -1.73
CA VAL A 283 5.35 18.05 -1.74
C VAL A 283 5.36 16.57 -2.12
N GLY A 284 6.52 16.02 -2.50
CA GLY A 284 6.68 14.62 -2.90
C GLY A 284 6.15 14.31 -4.31
N SER A 285 6.06 15.32 -5.17
CA SER A 285 5.70 15.16 -6.58
C SER A 285 6.92 14.75 -7.42
N LEU A 286 6.79 13.66 -8.17
CA LEU A 286 7.82 13.22 -9.13
C LEU A 286 7.72 13.95 -10.48
N GLY A 287 6.61 14.65 -10.74
CA GLY A 287 6.26 15.20 -12.04
C GLY A 287 5.74 14.13 -13.01
N THR A 288 5.19 14.58 -14.15
CA THR A 288 4.64 13.67 -15.19
C THR A 288 5.50 13.57 -16.44
N ALA A 289 6.64 14.24 -16.51
CA ALA A 289 7.58 14.12 -17.63
C ALA A 289 8.08 12.66 -17.75
N GLY A 290 8.13 12.13 -18.98
CA GLY A 290 8.55 10.75 -19.22
C GLY A 290 7.50 9.69 -18.87
N ARG A 291 6.29 10.07 -18.44
CA ARG A 291 5.22 9.11 -18.15
C ARG A 291 4.45 8.72 -19.40
N VAL A 292 4.09 7.44 -19.48
CA VAL A 292 3.21 6.93 -20.54
C VAL A 292 1.80 7.47 -20.36
N CYS A 293 1.19 7.90 -21.46
CA CYS A 293 -0.19 8.34 -21.53
C CYS A 293 -0.97 7.60 -22.61
N ASN A 294 -2.29 7.65 -22.55
CA ASN A 294 -3.17 7.03 -23.53
C ASN A 294 -3.89 8.11 -24.36
N GLN A 295 -3.59 8.17 -25.66
CA GLN A 295 -4.20 9.15 -26.57
C GLN A 295 -5.71 8.94 -26.75
N THR A 296 -6.20 7.69 -26.65
CA THR A 296 -7.62 7.36 -26.86
C THR A 296 -8.46 7.49 -25.58
N SER A 297 -7.83 7.55 -24.41
CA SER A 297 -8.54 7.68 -23.15
C SER A 297 -9.11 9.09 -22.97
N ARG A 298 -10.30 9.17 -22.38
CA ARG A 298 -10.90 10.43 -21.88
C ARG A 298 -10.76 10.58 -20.36
N GLY A 299 -10.07 9.65 -19.71
CA GLY A 299 -9.87 9.61 -18.26
C GLY A 299 -8.61 10.35 -17.81
N MET A 300 -8.17 10.04 -16.58
CA MET A 300 -6.97 10.65 -15.99
C MET A 300 -5.66 10.20 -16.63
N ASP A 301 -5.67 9.05 -17.32
CA ASP A 301 -4.57 8.54 -18.14
C ASP A 301 -4.53 9.14 -19.55
N SER A 302 -5.46 10.03 -19.90
CA SER A 302 -5.43 10.71 -21.20
C SER A 302 -4.15 11.52 -21.35
N CYS A 303 -3.62 11.62 -22.57
CA CYS A 303 -2.42 12.42 -22.81
C CYS A 303 -2.62 13.91 -22.49
N GLU A 304 -3.81 14.44 -22.69
CA GLU A 304 -4.14 15.82 -22.30
C GLU A 304 -4.01 16.03 -20.78
N VAL A 305 -4.57 15.11 -19.98
CA VAL A 305 -4.59 15.22 -18.52
C VAL A 305 -3.25 14.80 -17.93
N MET A 306 -2.69 13.65 -18.29
CA MET A 306 -1.43 13.14 -17.75
C MET A 306 -0.25 14.06 -18.06
N CYS A 307 -0.19 14.60 -19.29
CA CYS A 307 0.91 15.46 -19.71
C CYS A 307 0.66 16.95 -19.41
N CYS A 308 -0.48 17.29 -18.82
CA CYS A 308 -0.81 18.64 -18.34
C CYS A 308 -0.69 19.70 -19.45
N GLY A 309 -1.17 19.38 -20.64
CA GLY A 309 -1.10 20.27 -21.81
C GLY A 309 0.29 20.45 -22.44
N ARG A 310 1.35 19.80 -21.94
CA ARG A 310 2.71 19.92 -22.52
C ARG A 310 2.89 19.17 -23.85
N GLY A 311 1.90 18.36 -24.24
CA GLY A 311 2.01 17.40 -25.33
C GLY A 311 2.81 16.16 -24.95
N TYR A 312 2.99 15.27 -25.92
CA TYR A 312 3.67 13.99 -25.77
C TYR A 312 4.48 13.66 -27.03
N ASP A 313 5.47 12.80 -26.86
CA ASP A 313 6.25 12.17 -27.92
C ASP A 313 5.66 10.80 -28.22
N THR A 314 5.66 10.40 -29.50
CA THR A 314 5.18 9.08 -29.93
C THR A 314 6.38 8.28 -30.42
N SER A 315 6.61 7.12 -29.80
CA SER A 315 7.63 6.16 -30.21
C SER A 315 6.97 4.85 -30.60
N ARG A 316 7.28 4.35 -31.79
CA ARG A 316 6.83 3.04 -32.26
C ARG A 316 7.77 1.96 -31.73
N VAL A 317 7.23 1.04 -30.93
CA VAL A 317 8.01 -0.02 -30.27
C VAL A 317 7.44 -1.37 -30.69
N SER A 318 8.32 -2.28 -31.13
CA SER A 318 7.95 -3.66 -31.35
C SER A 318 8.04 -4.44 -30.04
N ARG A 319 6.97 -5.14 -29.67
CA ARG A 319 6.88 -5.96 -28.46
C ARG A 319 6.45 -7.37 -28.84
N MET A 320 7.12 -8.36 -28.27
CA MET A 320 6.69 -9.74 -28.37
C MET A 320 5.48 -9.97 -27.45
N THR A 321 4.36 -10.44 -28.00
CA THR A 321 3.16 -10.79 -27.25
C THR A 321 2.75 -12.23 -27.53
N LYS A 322 2.08 -12.86 -26.56
CA LYS A 322 1.51 -14.20 -26.76
C LYS A 322 0.18 -14.05 -27.51
N CYS A 323 0.10 -14.68 -28.67
CA CYS A 323 -1.05 -14.66 -29.57
C CYS A 323 -1.48 -16.10 -29.90
N GLU A 324 -2.65 -16.24 -30.54
CA GLU A 324 -3.14 -17.53 -31.05
C GLU A 324 -3.07 -18.67 -30.02
N CYS A 325 -3.43 -18.35 -28.77
CA CYS A 325 -3.38 -19.29 -27.67
C CYS A 325 -4.45 -20.37 -27.80
N LYS A 326 -4.03 -21.63 -27.94
CA LYS A 326 -4.91 -22.80 -28.02
C LYS A 326 -4.80 -23.65 -26.77
N PHE A 327 -5.95 -24.05 -26.23
CA PHE A 327 -6.00 -25.02 -25.14
C PHE A 327 -5.89 -26.44 -25.70
N HIS A 328 -4.94 -27.20 -25.19
CA HIS A 328 -4.76 -28.61 -25.49
C HIS A 328 -5.39 -29.43 -24.37
N TRP A 329 -6.35 -30.29 -24.73
CA TRP A 329 -7.03 -31.17 -23.80
C TRP A 329 -6.07 -32.26 -23.32
N CYS A 330 -5.40 -31.91 -22.21
CA CYS A 330 -4.38 -32.57 -21.41
C CYS A 330 -3.73 -31.54 -20.43
N CYS A 331 -4.34 -30.34 -20.32
CA CYS A 331 -4.12 -29.28 -19.32
C CYS A 331 -3.04 -28.24 -19.67
N ALA A 332 -2.77 -28.00 -20.95
CA ALA A 332 -1.80 -27.00 -21.37
C ALA A 332 -2.43 -25.95 -22.31
N VAL A 333 -2.07 -24.68 -22.10
CA VAL A 333 -2.31 -23.60 -23.09
C VAL A 333 -1.00 -23.40 -23.85
N ARG A 334 -1.03 -23.54 -25.17
CA ARG A 334 0.11 -23.24 -26.04
C ARG A 334 -0.20 -22.00 -26.85
N CYS A 335 0.69 -21.02 -26.82
CA CYS A 335 0.57 -19.76 -27.56
C CYS A 335 1.77 -19.60 -28.49
N GLN A 336 1.58 -18.86 -29.58
CA GLN A 336 2.66 -18.42 -30.44
C GLN A 336 3.21 -17.07 -29.94
N ASP A 337 4.45 -16.77 -30.30
CA ASP A 337 5.07 -15.46 -30.08
C ASP A 337 4.84 -14.60 -31.33
N CYS A 338 4.02 -13.55 -31.18
CA CYS A 338 3.75 -12.58 -32.23
C CYS A 338 4.50 -11.27 -31.98
N LEU A 339 5.07 -10.71 -33.03
CA LEU A 339 5.62 -9.37 -33.01
C LEU A 339 4.48 -8.36 -33.19
N GLU A 340 4.16 -7.63 -32.13
CA GLU A 340 3.18 -6.55 -32.16
C GLU A 340 3.89 -5.20 -32.20
N VAL A 341 3.51 -4.34 -33.15
CA VAL A 341 4.07 -3.00 -33.27
C VAL A 341 3.06 -2.01 -32.67
N VAL A 342 3.42 -1.41 -31.54
CA VAL A 342 2.54 -0.49 -30.80
C VAL A 342 3.17 0.90 -30.70
N ASP A 343 2.33 1.93 -30.84
CA ASP A 343 2.74 3.31 -30.61
C ASP A 343 2.62 3.62 -29.10
N ILE A 344 3.74 3.99 -28.48
CA ILE A 344 3.80 4.39 -27.07
C ILE A 344 3.91 5.92 -27.01
N HIS A 345 2.99 6.55 -26.28
CA HIS A 345 2.97 7.99 -26.08
C HIS A 345 3.54 8.35 -24.72
N THR A 346 4.53 9.23 -24.69
CA THR A 346 5.24 9.63 -23.47
C THR A 346 5.20 11.14 -23.28
N CYS A 347 4.83 11.60 -22.09
CA CYS A 347 4.69 13.03 -21.81
C CYS A 347 6.00 13.80 -21.93
N LYS A 348 5.95 14.93 -22.63
CA LYS A 348 7.10 15.82 -22.82
C LYS A 348 7.60 16.42 -21.50
N ALA A 349 8.90 16.68 -21.45
CA ALA A 349 9.52 17.44 -20.37
C ALA A 349 9.01 18.90 -20.36
N PRO A 350 9.04 19.60 -19.22
CA PRO A 350 8.80 21.04 -19.18
C PRO A 350 9.81 21.76 -20.09
N LYS A 351 9.34 22.68 -20.95
CA LYS A 351 10.22 23.59 -21.70
C LYS A 351 10.96 24.46 -20.67
N SER A 352 12.29 24.47 -20.69
CA SER A 352 13.16 24.72 -19.53
C SER A 352 13.19 26.15 -18.95
N ALA A 353 13.50 26.19 -17.64
CA ALA A 353 14.35 27.15 -16.91
C ALA A 353 13.85 28.57 -16.56
N ALA A 354 12.65 28.72 -15.97
CA ALA A 354 12.27 29.97 -15.27
C ALA A 354 11.65 29.77 -13.86
N TRP A 355 11.77 28.57 -13.27
CA TRP A 355 11.18 28.25 -11.95
C TRP A 355 12.13 27.50 -10.99
N VAL A 356 13.44 27.68 -11.15
CA VAL A 356 14.45 27.22 -10.16
C VAL A 356 15.01 28.39 -9.31
N SER A 357 14.48 29.60 -9.46
CA SER A 357 14.88 30.74 -8.64
C SER A 357 13.67 31.51 -8.11
N ARG A 358 13.04 30.98 -7.07
CA ARG A 358 12.56 31.81 -5.97
C ARG A 358 13.00 31.15 -4.67
N THR A 359 14.03 31.78 -4.11
CA THR A 359 14.56 31.73 -2.74
C THR A 359 13.66 31.11 -1.69
#